data_AF-A0A1F4JJ48-F1
#
_entry.id   AF-A0A1F4JJ48-F1
#
_cell.length_a   1.000
_cell.length_b   1.000
_cell.length_c   1.000
_cell.angle_alpha   90.00
_cell.angle_beta   90.00
_cell.angle_gamma   90.00
#
_symmetry.space_group_name_H-M   'P 1'
#
loop_
_entity.id
_entity.type
_entity.pdbx_description
1 polymer ?
#
loop_
_entity_poly.entity_id
_entity_poly.type
_entity_poly.pdbx_seq_one_letter_code
_entity_poly.pdbx_strand_id
1 'polypeptide(L)'
;MLCITASFLAGCTTTPATQIQAFGDSTKAITDKVDAVIGEYNQSALARIHTDLAATYNKQFANGLTSKTLEDVAQPIDDKTKRGFAMYRANRALGEYAKSLSALASAGSRADIDLATAKLYGAMSGINTQYRNMKSDNADLFNLDDFAGVAKVVAAIGSTIVEEKRNEAIKRIVTSADAKISLLCDTINKQLEDSGIHDGISASRQYVLSEEIRQYKGQVQKDTTLDWRRNEIKRLYELKKGVSESRLLVQNAQKAILAVKSAHGTLASELKKDKYSSEAIAMAIGRLRDLEKHYDNYETLLLECKKIEKDDKGILSCGDKP
;
A
#
# COMPACT_ATOMS: atom_id res chain seq x y z
N MET A 1 -3.38 27.73 -40.00
CA MET A 1 -4.33 26.63 -39.74
C MET A 1 -3.53 25.49 -39.11
N LEU A 2 -3.35 25.54 -37.78
CA LEU A 2 -2.66 24.50 -37.02
C LEU A 2 -3.73 23.68 -36.29
N CYS A 3 -3.83 22.41 -36.67
CA CYS A 3 -4.76 21.46 -36.09
C CYS A 3 -4.16 20.95 -34.77
N ILE A 4 -4.65 21.46 -33.65
CA ILE A 4 -4.31 20.92 -32.33
C ILE A 4 -5.09 19.62 -32.16
N THR A 5 -4.44 18.49 -32.40
CA THR A 5 -4.94 17.17 -32.02
C THR A 5 -4.92 17.07 -30.50
N ALA A 6 -6.07 17.31 -29.88
CA ALA A 6 -6.33 16.99 -28.49
C ALA A 6 -6.39 15.46 -28.34
N SER A 7 -5.28 14.86 -27.91
CA SER A 7 -5.24 13.46 -27.46
C SER A 7 -6.04 13.35 -26.16
N PHE A 8 -7.34 13.11 -26.27
CA PHE A 8 -8.14 12.59 -25.17
C PHE A 8 -7.61 11.19 -24.84
N LEU A 9 -6.76 11.09 -23.82
CA LEU A 9 -6.52 9.85 -23.10
C LEU A 9 -7.83 9.45 -22.40
N ALA A 10 -8.71 8.80 -23.15
CA ALA A 10 -9.82 8.04 -22.59
C ALA A 10 -9.22 6.83 -21.85
N GLY A 11 -8.79 7.04 -20.60
CA GLY A 11 -8.61 5.95 -19.68
C GLY A 11 -9.97 5.29 -19.50
N CYS A 12 -10.17 4.12 -20.12
CA CYS A 12 -11.31 3.26 -19.86
C CYS A 12 -11.22 2.76 -18.41
N THR A 13 -11.59 3.60 -17.43
CA THR A 13 -11.95 3.10 -16.12
C THR A 13 -13.28 2.39 -16.31
N THR A 14 -13.27 1.07 -16.34
CA THR A 14 -14.49 0.28 -16.34
C THR A 14 -15.27 0.64 -15.09
N THR A 15 -16.35 1.41 -15.22
CA THR A 15 -17.25 1.73 -14.11
C THR A 15 -17.72 0.41 -13.51
N PRO A 16 -17.51 0.16 -12.21
CA PRO A 16 -17.93 -1.11 -11.61
C PRO A 16 -19.43 -1.29 -11.77
N ALA A 17 -19.83 -2.49 -12.21
CA ALA A 17 -21.24 -2.83 -12.41
C ALA A 17 -21.99 -2.98 -11.07
N THR A 18 -21.26 -3.26 -9.98
CA THR A 18 -21.83 -3.45 -8.64
C THR A 18 -20.97 -2.79 -7.56
N GLN A 19 -21.57 -2.54 -6.39
CA GLN A 19 -20.83 -2.03 -5.23
C GLN A 19 -19.80 -3.04 -4.70
N ILE A 20 -20.05 -4.35 -4.82
CA ILE A 20 -19.08 -5.38 -4.45
C ILE A 20 -17.85 -5.31 -5.35
N GLN A 21 -18.05 -5.15 -6.67
CA GLN A 21 -16.96 -4.94 -7.61
C GLN A 21 -16.14 -3.70 -7.24
N ALA A 22 -16.83 -2.58 -7.01
CA ALA A 22 -16.19 -1.32 -6.60
C ALA A 22 -15.40 -1.44 -5.28
N PHE A 23 -15.90 -2.20 -4.30
CA PHE A 23 -15.18 -2.51 -3.07
C PHE A 23 -13.91 -3.30 -3.35
N GLY A 24 -14.00 -4.37 -4.16
CA GLY A 24 -12.87 -5.21 -4.49
C GLY A 24 -11.75 -4.45 -5.20
N ASP A 25 -12.12 -3.61 -6.17
CA ASP A 25 -11.19 -2.78 -6.94
C ASP A 25 -10.49 -1.75 -6.04
N SER A 26 -11.26 -1.02 -5.21
CA SER A 26 -10.72 0.02 -4.32
C SER A 26 -9.82 -0.59 -3.24
N THR A 27 -10.19 -1.75 -2.72
CA THR A 27 -9.36 -2.48 -1.74
C THR A 27 -8.03 -2.92 -2.37
N LYS A 28 -8.06 -3.45 -3.60
CA LYS A 28 -6.83 -3.82 -4.31
C LYS A 28 -5.91 -2.62 -4.52
N ALA A 29 -6.45 -1.49 -4.98
CA ALA A 29 -5.67 -0.27 -5.18
C ALA A 29 -5.03 0.22 -3.88
N ILE A 30 -5.76 0.18 -2.76
CA ILE A 30 -5.21 0.51 -1.44
C ILE A 30 -4.09 -0.46 -1.05
N THR A 31 -4.27 -1.77 -1.21
CA THR A 31 -3.22 -2.73 -0.87
C THR A 31 -1.96 -2.52 -1.72
N ASP A 32 -2.08 -2.08 -2.98
CA ASP A 32 -0.92 -1.75 -3.83
C ASP A 32 -0.15 -0.53 -3.33
N LYS A 33 -0.86 0.47 -2.79
CA LYS A 33 -0.23 1.64 -2.15
C LYS A 33 0.52 1.24 -0.87
N VAL A 34 -0.06 0.36 -0.04
CA VAL A 34 0.62 -0.16 1.16
C VAL A 34 1.88 -0.95 0.79
N ASP A 35 1.83 -1.75 -0.28
CA ASP A 35 2.98 -2.50 -0.78
C ASP A 35 4.14 -1.59 -1.24
N ALA A 36 3.83 -0.37 -1.70
CA ALA A 36 4.85 0.59 -2.17
C ALA A 36 5.74 1.14 -1.05
N VAL A 37 5.34 1.04 0.23
CA VAL A 37 6.12 1.54 1.37
C VAL A 37 7.49 0.85 1.50
N ILE A 38 7.57 -0.45 1.20
CA ILE A 38 8.86 -1.17 1.16
C ILE A 38 9.74 -0.68 0.00
N GLY A 39 9.11 -0.32 -1.12
CA GLY A 39 9.78 0.34 -2.24
C GLY A 39 10.43 1.64 -1.80
N GLU A 40 9.70 2.47 -1.05
CA GLU A 40 10.21 3.74 -0.52
C GLU A 40 11.37 3.54 0.46
N TYR A 41 11.28 2.55 1.35
CA TYR A 41 12.39 2.17 2.23
C TYR A 41 13.67 1.87 1.46
N ASN A 42 13.58 1.03 0.43
CA ASN A 42 14.73 0.69 -0.41
C ASN A 42 15.27 1.89 -1.16
N GLN A 43 14.39 2.70 -1.76
CA GLN A 43 14.81 3.87 -2.52
C GLN A 43 15.52 4.89 -1.64
N SER A 44 14.97 5.17 -0.46
CA SER A 44 15.60 6.06 0.53
C SER A 44 16.96 5.53 0.99
N ALA A 45 17.08 4.23 1.25
CA ALA A 45 18.35 3.63 1.65
C ALA A 45 19.40 3.62 0.52
N LEU A 46 19.00 3.34 -0.72
CA LEU A 46 19.89 3.46 -1.89
C LEU A 46 20.34 4.90 -2.10
N ALA A 47 19.43 5.88 -1.97
CA ALA A 47 19.79 7.29 -2.05
C ALA A 47 20.86 7.65 -1.00
N ARG A 48 20.70 7.17 0.25
CA ARG A 48 21.72 7.33 1.29
C ARG A 48 23.07 6.74 0.86
N ILE A 49 23.10 5.51 0.35
CA ILE A 49 24.34 4.86 -0.11
C ILE A 49 24.98 5.65 -1.25
N HIS A 50 24.20 6.07 -2.26
CA HIS A 50 24.73 6.85 -3.36
C HIS A 50 25.28 8.21 -2.91
N THR A 51 24.59 8.89 -1.99
CA THR A 51 25.08 10.14 -1.40
C THR A 51 26.37 9.92 -0.60
N ASP A 52 26.46 8.84 0.17
CA ASP A 52 27.66 8.47 0.93
C ASP A 52 28.86 8.20 0.02
N LEU A 53 28.65 7.46 -1.08
CA LEU A 53 29.66 7.23 -2.10
C LEU A 53 30.09 8.54 -2.76
N ALA A 54 29.15 9.40 -3.15
CA ALA A 54 29.45 10.70 -3.75
C ALA A 54 30.23 11.63 -2.80
N ALA A 55 29.87 11.60 -1.51
CA ALA A 55 30.57 12.35 -0.47
C ALA A 55 31.99 11.81 -0.21
N THR A 56 32.17 10.48 -0.23
CA THR A 56 33.44 9.80 0.04
C THR A 56 34.42 9.94 -1.10
N TYR A 57 33.99 9.65 -2.33
CA TYR A 57 34.84 9.63 -3.52
C TYR A 57 34.84 10.98 -4.25
N ASN A 58 35.12 12.06 -3.52
CA ASN A 58 35.20 13.41 -4.08
C ASN A 58 36.67 13.85 -4.28
N LYS A 59 36.89 14.79 -5.22
CA LYS A 59 38.18 15.46 -5.47
C LYS A 59 39.33 14.44 -5.61
N GLN A 60 40.31 14.51 -4.71
CA GLN A 60 41.50 13.65 -4.68
C GLN A 60 41.20 12.17 -4.45
N PHE A 61 40.01 11.83 -3.95
CA PHE A 61 39.57 10.45 -3.73
C PHE A 61 38.75 9.89 -4.89
N ALA A 62 38.49 10.67 -5.96
CA ALA A 62 37.63 10.26 -7.08
C ALA A 62 38.13 8.99 -7.79
N ASN A 63 39.45 8.81 -7.91
CA ASN A 63 40.06 7.63 -8.52
C ASN A 63 39.83 6.33 -7.71
N GLY A 64 39.37 6.45 -6.47
CA GLY A 64 38.98 5.30 -5.63
C GLY A 64 37.59 4.75 -5.94
N LEU A 65 36.75 5.47 -6.70
CA LEU A 65 35.45 4.97 -7.13
C LEU A 65 35.66 3.98 -8.29
N THR A 66 35.40 2.71 -8.03
CA THR A 66 35.60 1.63 -9.02
C THR A 66 34.29 0.96 -9.39
N SER A 67 34.27 0.19 -10.48
CA SER A 67 33.13 -0.67 -10.81
C SER A 67 32.77 -1.60 -9.66
N LYS A 68 33.76 -2.15 -8.95
CA LYS A 68 33.56 -2.98 -7.76
C LYS A 68 32.80 -2.24 -6.66
N THR A 69 33.15 -0.97 -6.41
CA THR A 69 32.44 -0.12 -5.43
C THR A 69 30.95 0.03 -5.77
N LEU A 70 30.60 0.07 -7.05
CA LEU A 70 29.21 0.14 -7.50
C LEU A 70 28.52 -1.23 -7.49
N GLU A 71 29.26 -2.31 -7.77
CA GLU A 71 28.78 -3.70 -7.69
C GLU A 71 28.36 -4.09 -6.27
N ASP A 72 29.01 -3.51 -5.26
CA ASP A 72 28.68 -3.72 -3.84
C ASP A 72 27.38 -3.00 -3.41
N VAL A 73 26.79 -2.13 -4.26
CA VAL A 73 25.52 -1.45 -3.96
C VAL A 73 24.34 -2.38 -4.24
N ALA A 74 23.65 -2.78 -3.18
CA ALA A 74 22.44 -3.60 -3.26
C ALA A 74 21.26 -2.93 -2.54
N GLN A 75 20.04 -3.31 -2.93
CA GLN A 75 18.84 -2.97 -2.16
C GLN A 75 18.94 -3.63 -0.77
N PRO A 76 18.66 -2.91 0.33
CA PRO A 76 18.65 -3.53 1.65
C PRO A 76 17.61 -4.64 1.76
N ILE A 77 16.48 -4.49 1.06
CA ILE A 77 15.43 -5.50 0.94
C ILE A 77 15.25 -5.83 -0.55
N ASP A 78 15.95 -6.84 -1.06
CA ASP A 78 15.77 -7.32 -2.43
C ASP A 78 14.41 -8.02 -2.62
N ASP A 79 14.03 -8.31 -3.87
CA ASP A 79 12.75 -8.97 -4.15
C ASP A 79 12.63 -10.37 -3.53
N LYS A 80 13.76 -11.06 -3.30
CA LYS A 80 13.78 -12.35 -2.59
C LYS A 80 13.40 -12.16 -1.12
N THR A 81 13.94 -11.13 -0.47
CA THR A 81 13.67 -10.75 0.92
C THR A 81 12.26 -10.18 1.06
N LYS A 82 11.76 -9.39 0.11
CA LYS A 82 10.33 -8.99 0.04
C LYS A 82 9.42 -10.21 -0.02
N ARG A 83 9.76 -11.20 -0.85
CA ARG A 83 9.10 -12.52 -0.88
C ARG A 83 9.36 -13.38 0.35
N GLY A 84 10.23 -12.96 1.27
CA GLY A 84 10.43 -13.51 2.62
C GLY A 84 9.60 -12.80 3.70
N PHE A 85 9.26 -11.51 3.54
CA PHE A 85 8.40 -10.75 4.46
C PHE A 85 6.92 -11.15 4.44
N ALA A 86 6.48 -11.80 5.52
CA ALA A 86 5.13 -12.34 5.63
C ALA A 86 4.05 -11.25 5.55
N MET A 87 4.25 -10.08 6.18
CA MET A 87 3.32 -8.94 6.14
C MET A 87 3.06 -8.46 4.70
N TYR A 88 4.11 -8.31 3.90
CA TYR A 88 3.99 -7.88 2.49
C TYR A 88 3.16 -8.88 1.69
N ARG A 89 3.47 -10.18 1.80
CA ARG A 89 2.71 -11.22 1.10
C ARG A 89 1.27 -11.34 1.62
N ALA A 90 1.03 -11.08 2.90
CA ALA A 90 -0.29 -11.04 3.49
C ALA A 90 -1.13 -9.88 2.92
N ASN A 91 -0.56 -8.68 2.83
CA ASN A 91 -1.21 -7.52 2.21
C ASN A 91 -1.53 -7.77 0.73
N ARG A 92 -0.58 -8.34 -0.02
CA ARG A 92 -0.83 -8.72 -1.42
C ARG A 92 -1.94 -9.77 -1.54
N ALA A 93 -1.95 -10.79 -0.67
CA ALA A 93 -2.98 -11.82 -0.68
C ALA A 93 -4.37 -11.25 -0.31
N LEU A 94 -4.43 -10.25 0.58
CA LEU A 94 -5.64 -9.48 0.88
C LEU A 94 -6.14 -8.72 -0.36
N GLY A 95 -5.24 -8.11 -1.12
CA GLY A 95 -5.56 -7.47 -2.40
C GLY A 95 -6.11 -8.47 -3.43
N GLU A 96 -5.46 -9.64 -3.59
CA GLU A 96 -5.93 -10.68 -4.51
C GLU A 96 -7.26 -11.30 -4.07
N TYR A 97 -7.53 -11.41 -2.77
CA TYR A 97 -8.84 -11.78 -2.23
C TYR A 97 -9.90 -10.78 -2.69
N ALA A 98 -9.66 -9.48 -2.49
CA ALA A 98 -10.60 -8.43 -2.88
C ALA A 98 -10.82 -8.35 -4.40
N LYS A 99 -9.74 -8.51 -5.19
CA LYS A 99 -9.81 -8.60 -6.65
C LYS A 99 -10.61 -9.82 -7.11
N SER A 100 -10.48 -10.94 -6.43
CA SER A 100 -11.23 -12.16 -6.75
C SER A 100 -12.72 -11.99 -6.43
N LEU A 101 -13.07 -11.27 -5.35
CA LEU A 101 -14.45 -10.87 -5.08
C LEU A 101 -15.01 -9.96 -6.17
N SER A 102 -14.22 -8.99 -6.65
CA SER A 102 -14.60 -8.13 -7.78
C SER A 102 -14.85 -8.93 -9.06
N ALA A 103 -13.95 -9.86 -9.39
CA ALA A 103 -14.12 -10.77 -10.52
C ALA A 103 -15.36 -11.65 -10.37
N LEU A 104 -15.62 -12.18 -9.16
CA LEU A 104 -16.81 -12.98 -8.90
C LEU A 104 -18.08 -12.15 -9.03
N ALA A 105 -18.11 -10.90 -8.55
CA ALA A 105 -19.27 -10.02 -8.64
C ALA A 105 -19.60 -9.58 -10.07
N SER A 106 -18.59 -9.53 -10.95
CA SER A 106 -18.74 -9.14 -12.36
C SER A 106 -18.81 -10.32 -13.32
N ALA A 107 -18.71 -11.56 -12.81
CA ALA A 107 -18.65 -12.75 -13.64
C ALA A 107 -19.92 -12.93 -14.49
N GLY A 108 -19.75 -12.97 -15.80
CA GLY A 108 -20.81 -13.15 -16.80
C GLY A 108 -20.90 -14.57 -17.36
N SER A 109 -19.91 -15.42 -17.11
CA SER A 109 -19.87 -16.81 -17.53
C SER A 109 -19.50 -17.76 -16.38
N ARG A 110 -19.82 -19.06 -16.51
CA ARG A 110 -19.42 -20.07 -15.53
C ARG A 110 -17.90 -20.19 -15.43
N ALA A 111 -17.20 -20.06 -16.55
CA ALA A 111 -15.75 -20.06 -16.59
C ALA A 111 -15.14 -18.89 -15.79
N ASP A 112 -15.76 -17.70 -15.84
CA ASP A 112 -15.33 -16.55 -15.03
C ASP A 112 -15.50 -16.82 -13.53
N ILE A 113 -16.61 -17.46 -13.15
CA ILE A 113 -16.90 -17.85 -11.77
C ILE A 113 -15.87 -18.87 -11.28
N ASP A 114 -15.62 -19.93 -12.05
CA ASP A 114 -14.64 -20.96 -11.72
C ASP A 114 -13.24 -20.34 -11.53
N LEU A 115 -12.84 -19.44 -12.44
CA LEU A 115 -11.56 -18.74 -12.36
C LEU A 115 -11.49 -17.80 -11.14
N ALA A 116 -12.53 -17.02 -10.89
CA ALA A 116 -12.59 -16.10 -9.74
C ALA A 116 -12.54 -16.87 -8.43
N THR A 117 -13.24 -18.00 -8.33
CA THR A 117 -13.21 -18.86 -7.15
C THR A 117 -11.86 -19.54 -6.96
N ALA A 118 -11.21 -20.04 -8.02
CA ALA A 118 -9.87 -20.62 -7.92
C ALA A 118 -8.85 -19.58 -7.40
N LYS A 119 -8.92 -18.34 -7.89
CA LYS A 119 -8.08 -17.23 -7.41
C LYS A 119 -8.39 -16.86 -5.97
N LEU A 120 -9.66 -16.84 -5.58
CA LEU A 120 -10.09 -16.59 -4.21
C LEU A 120 -9.53 -17.64 -3.25
N TYR A 121 -9.63 -18.92 -3.61
CA TYR A 121 -9.05 -20.03 -2.84
C TYR A 121 -7.54 -19.85 -2.67
N GLY A 122 -6.83 -19.54 -3.76
CA GLY A 122 -5.39 -19.27 -3.73
C GLY A 122 -5.04 -18.09 -2.83
N ALA A 123 -5.81 -17.01 -2.88
CA ALA A 123 -5.63 -15.83 -2.03
C ALA A 123 -5.84 -16.17 -0.55
N MET A 124 -6.92 -16.89 -0.19
CA MET A 124 -7.18 -17.32 1.19
C MET A 124 -6.11 -18.27 1.73
N SER A 125 -5.63 -19.22 0.91
CA SER A 125 -4.50 -20.10 1.26
C SER A 125 -3.21 -19.30 1.46
N GLY A 126 -2.96 -18.30 0.61
CA GLY A 126 -1.90 -17.34 0.76
C GLY A 126 -1.98 -16.60 2.09
N ILE A 127 -3.15 -16.06 2.43
CA ILE A 127 -3.40 -15.38 3.71
C ILE A 127 -3.05 -16.29 4.89
N ASN A 128 -3.54 -17.55 4.93
CA ASN A 128 -3.21 -18.50 5.99
C ASN A 128 -1.71 -18.69 6.18
N THR A 129 -1.03 -18.95 5.07
CA THR A 129 0.42 -19.19 5.08
C THR A 129 1.16 -17.99 5.66
N GLN A 130 0.78 -16.78 5.27
CA GLN A 130 1.46 -15.59 5.76
C GLN A 130 1.05 -15.18 7.17
N TYR A 131 -0.18 -15.44 7.57
CA TYR A 131 -0.62 -15.21 8.94
C TYR A 131 0.19 -16.06 9.93
N ARG A 132 0.34 -17.37 9.65
CA ARG A 132 1.21 -18.27 10.42
C ARG A 132 2.65 -17.76 10.50
N ASN A 133 3.21 -17.37 9.36
CA ASN A 133 4.56 -16.80 9.30
C ASN A 133 4.71 -15.51 10.13
N MET A 134 3.68 -14.65 10.18
CA MET A 134 3.71 -13.42 10.98
C MET A 134 3.58 -13.70 12.48
N LYS A 135 2.78 -14.68 12.87
CA LYS A 135 2.57 -15.04 14.28
C LYS A 135 3.64 -15.98 14.84
N SER A 136 4.44 -16.59 13.96
CA SER A 136 5.33 -17.70 14.32
C SER A 136 4.58 -18.84 15.01
N ASP A 137 3.32 -19.06 14.59
CA ASP A 137 2.47 -20.14 15.07
C ASP A 137 1.97 -20.99 13.89
N ASN A 138 1.41 -22.16 14.19
CA ASN A 138 0.83 -23.06 13.19
C ASN A 138 -0.69 -22.91 13.10
N ALA A 139 -1.27 -21.89 13.73
CA ALA A 139 -2.72 -21.73 13.75
C ALA A 139 -3.19 -21.14 12.42
N ASP A 140 -3.99 -21.92 11.69
CA ASP A 140 -4.61 -21.44 10.47
C ASP A 140 -5.66 -20.37 10.79
N LEU A 141 -5.64 -19.28 10.03
CA LEU A 141 -6.63 -18.22 10.14
C LEU A 141 -7.98 -18.69 9.59
N PHE A 142 -7.96 -19.38 8.45
CA PHE A 142 -9.07 -20.02 7.76
C PHE A 142 -8.95 -21.55 7.87
N ASN A 143 -10.01 -22.24 8.28
CA ASN A 143 -10.03 -23.70 8.37
C ASN A 143 -10.57 -24.35 7.07
N LEU A 144 -10.54 -25.69 7.01
CA LEU A 144 -11.06 -26.44 5.86
C LEU A 144 -12.54 -26.18 5.56
N ASP A 145 -13.36 -25.87 6.58
CA ASP A 145 -14.77 -25.56 6.41
C ASP A 145 -14.99 -24.21 5.71
N ASP A 146 -14.13 -23.23 5.95
CA ASP A 146 -14.12 -21.95 5.25
C ASP A 146 -13.84 -22.15 3.75
N PHE A 147 -12.86 -23.01 3.44
CA PHE A 147 -12.52 -23.37 2.07
C PHE A 147 -13.62 -24.21 1.40
N ALA A 148 -14.28 -25.10 2.15
CA ALA A 148 -15.42 -25.86 1.67
C ALA A 148 -16.62 -24.94 1.35
N GLY A 149 -16.78 -23.82 2.08
CA GLY A 149 -17.74 -22.77 1.75
C GLY A 149 -17.53 -22.19 0.36
N VAL A 150 -16.28 -21.92 -0.01
CA VAL A 150 -15.87 -21.43 -1.34
C VAL A 150 -16.11 -22.48 -2.44
N ALA A 151 -15.85 -23.76 -2.17
CA ALA A 151 -16.13 -24.83 -3.14
C ALA A 151 -17.65 -25.06 -3.34
N LYS A 152 -18.44 -24.96 -2.26
CA LYS A 152 -19.91 -25.04 -2.31
C LYS A 152 -20.52 -23.92 -3.14
N VAL A 153 -19.89 -22.74 -3.16
CA VAL A 153 -20.28 -21.60 -4.01
C VAL A 153 -20.26 -21.97 -5.49
N VAL A 154 -19.17 -22.58 -5.97
CA VAL A 154 -19.04 -23.00 -7.38
C VAL A 154 -20.06 -24.07 -7.72
N ALA A 155 -20.27 -25.04 -6.83
CA ALA A 155 -21.24 -26.11 -7.05
C ALA A 155 -22.70 -25.61 -7.07
N ALA A 156 -23.02 -24.57 -6.29
CA ALA A 156 -24.36 -23.99 -6.23
C ALA A 156 -24.71 -23.22 -7.53
N ILE A 157 -23.71 -22.64 -8.19
CA ILE A 157 -23.85 -21.91 -9.45
C ILE A 157 -23.80 -22.94 -10.60
N GLY A 158 -24.98 -23.42 -10.99
CA GLY A 158 -25.15 -24.43 -12.04
C GLY A 158 -24.78 -23.95 -13.45
N SER A 159 -25.29 -24.63 -14.49
CA SER A 159 -25.04 -24.25 -15.90
C SER A 159 -25.61 -22.88 -16.28
N THR A 160 -26.67 -22.45 -15.60
CA THR A 160 -27.29 -21.12 -15.78
C THR A 160 -26.85 -20.21 -14.65
N ILE A 161 -26.23 -19.09 -14.99
CA ILE A 161 -25.81 -18.08 -14.02
C ILE A 161 -27.06 -17.32 -13.59
N VAL A 162 -27.46 -17.54 -12.34
CA VAL A 162 -28.53 -16.79 -11.69
C VAL A 162 -27.88 -15.80 -10.74
N GLU A 163 -28.12 -14.51 -10.97
CA GLU A 163 -27.65 -13.38 -10.13
C GLU A 163 -27.75 -13.67 -8.64
N GLU A 164 -28.91 -14.19 -8.22
CA GLU A 164 -29.23 -14.55 -6.83
C GLU A 164 -28.22 -15.56 -6.23
N LYS A 165 -27.86 -16.60 -6.98
CA LYS A 165 -26.92 -17.64 -6.52
C LYS A 165 -25.50 -17.08 -6.35
N ARG A 166 -25.10 -16.18 -7.24
CA ARG A 166 -23.80 -15.50 -7.18
C ARG A 166 -23.74 -14.54 -5.99
N ASN A 167 -24.83 -13.82 -5.74
CA ASN A 167 -24.97 -12.92 -4.60
C ASN A 167 -24.96 -13.70 -3.27
N GLU A 168 -25.72 -14.79 -3.16
CA GLU A 168 -25.67 -15.68 -1.99
C GLU A 168 -24.27 -16.25 -1.72
N ALA A 169 -23.55 -16.58 -2.79
CA ALA A 169 -22.17 -17.02 -2.70
C ALA A 169 -21.24 -15.95 -2.12
N ILE A 170 -21.30 -14.73 -2.67
CA ILE A 170 -20.52 -13.59 -2.18
C ILE A 170 -20.84 -13.30 -0.71
N LYS A 171 -22.13 -13.29 -0.34
CA LYS A 171 -22.59 -13.12 1.05
C LYS A 171 -21.92 -14.13 1.97
N ARG A 172 -21.95 -15.43 1.63
CA ARG A 172 -21.32 -16.48 2.46
C ARG A 172 -19.82 -16.30 2.60
N ILE A 173 -19.12 -16.00 1.51
CA ILE A 173 -17.67 -15.79 1.51
C ILE A 173 -17.31 -14.60 2.40
N VAL A 174 -17.90 -13.43 2.15
CA VAL A 174 -17.56 -12.20 2.86
C VAL A 174 -17.90 -12.31 4.34
N THR A 175 -19.07 -12.86 4.67
CA THR A 175 -19.51 -12.94 6.08
C THR A 175 -18.74 -13.98 6.91
N SER A 176 -18.25 -15.06 6.30
CA SER A 176 -17.40 -16.06 6.98
C SER A 176 -15.94 -15.61 7.11
N ALA A 177 -15.47 -14.77 6.19
CA ALA A 177 -14.12 -14.22 6.20
C ALA A 177 -13.95 -13.00 7.11
N ASP A 178 -15.02 -12.31 7.49
CA ASP A 178 -14.96 -10.98 8.13
C ASP A 178 -14.05 -10.89 9.37
N ALA A 179 -14.27 -11.76 10.37
CA ALA A 179 -13.45 -11.77 11.57
C ALA A 179 -11.97 -12.07 11.28
N LYS A 180 -11.70 -12.89 10.26
CA LYS A 180 -10.37 -13.32 9.84
C LYS A 180 -9.64 -12.21 9.10
N ILE A 181 -10.32 -11.55 8.16
CA ILE A 181 -9.80 -10.37 7.47
C ILE A 181 -9.52 -9.24 8.47
N SER A 182 -10.40 -9.03 9.45
CA SER A 182 -10.13 -8.08 10.55
C SER A 182 -8.84 -8.42 11.29
N LEU A 183 -8.67 -9.66 11.72
CA LEU A 183 -7.48 -10.10 12.46
C LEU A 183 -6.20 -10.02 11.62
N LEU A 184 -6.30 -10.30 10.30
CA LEU A 184 -5.22 -10.12 9.35
C LEU A 184 -4.78 -8.67 9.27
N CYS A 185 -5.73 -7.75 9.07
CA CYS A 185 -5.46 -6.32 8.98
C CYS A 185 -4.82 -5.79 10.28
N ASP A 186 -5.29 -6.22 11.45
CA ASP A 186 -4.68 -5.84 12.73
C ASP A 186 -3.23 -6.33 12.84
N THR A 187 -2.97 -7.54 12.35
CA THR A 187 -1.62 -8.13 12.37
C THR A 187 -0.68 -7.41 11.40
N ILE A 188 -1.16 -7.05 10.20
CA ILE A 188 -0.39 -6.24 9.24
C ILE A 188 -0.10 -4.85 9.83
N ASN A 189 -1.11 -4.20 10.42
CA ASN A 189 -0.97 -2.88 11.02
C ASN A 189 0.10 -2.86 12.12
N LYS A 190 0.08 -3.88 12.99
CA LYS A 190 1.09 -4.04 14.05
C LYS A 190 2.49 -4.29 13.48
N GLN A 191 2.62 -5.13 12.45
CA GLN A 191 3.92 -5.38 11.81
C GLN A 191 4.49 -4.12 11.15
N LEU A 192 3.65 -3.28 10.53
CA LEU A 192 4.07 -1.97 10.01
C LEU A 192 4.65 -1.08 11.12
N GLU A 193 4.02 -1.08 12.31
CA GLU A 193 4.48 -0.34 13.48
C GLU A 193 5.83 -0.84 14.01
N ASP A 194 5.95 -2.16 14.19
CA ASP A 194 7.09 -2.82 14.85
C ASP A 194 8.32 -2.97 13.92
N SER A 195 8.15 -2.79 12.61
CA SER A 195 9.19 -3.09 11.60
C SER A 195 10.39 -2.14 11.56
N GLY A 196 10.33 -0.97 12.21
CA GLY A 196 11.36 0.07 12.09
C GLY A 196 11.51 0.68 10.70
N ILE A 197 10.56 0.42 9.78
CA ILE A 197 10.58 0.97 8.41
C ILE A 197 10.61 2.50 8.42
N HIS A 198 9.79 3.12 9.27
CA HIS A 198 9.73 4.58 9.37
C HIS A 198 11.06 5.19 9.81
N ASP A 199 11.75 4.57 10.77
CA ASP A 199 13.06 5.01 11.25
C ASP A 199 14.12 4.89 10.16
N GLY A 200 14.12 3.79 9.41
CA GLY A 200 15.07 3.59 8.32
C GLY A 200 14.88 4.58 7.16
N ILE A 201 13.64 4.89 6.78
CA ILE A 201 13.33 5.94 5.79
C ILE A 201 13.81 7.29 6.31
N SER A 202 13.42 7.64 7.54
CA SER A 202 13.73 8.93 8.16
C SER A 202 15.23 9.16 8.29
N ALA A 203 15.98 8.17 8.79
CA ALA A 203 17.42 8.24 8.94
C ALA A 203 18.13 8.40 7.59
N SER A 204 17.65 7.69 6.56
CA SER A 204 18.24 7.76 5.22
C SER A 204 18.01 9.11 4.56
N ARG A 205 16.78 9.63 4.60
CA ARG A 205 16.46 10.96 4.06
C ARG A 205 17.18 12.08 4.82
N GLN A 206 17.29 11.95 6.14
CA GLN A 206 18.01 12.93 6.98
C GLN A 206 19.50 12.96 6.63
N TYR A 207 20.13 11.81 6.38
CA TYR A 207 21.52 11.74 5.94
C TYR A 207 21.71 12.48 4.61
N VAL A 208 20.87 12.16 3.61
CA VAL A 208 20.94 12.80 2.29
C VAL A 208 20.79 14.33 2.42
N LEU A 209 19.80 14.81 3.17
CA LEU A 209 19.61 16.24 3.40
C LEU A 209 20.85 16.90 4.04
N SER A 210 21.42 16.28 5.07
CA SER A 210 22.59 16.81 5.78
C SER A 210 23.81 16.95 4.85
N GLU A 211 24.02 15.96 3.99
CA GLU A 211 25.08 15.94 2.98
C GLU A 211 24.89 17.01 1.90
N GLU A 212 23.66 17.16 1.41
CA GLU A 212 23.33 18.15 0.39
C GLU A 212 23.43 19.59 0.93
N ILE A 213 23.05 19.82 2.20
CA ILE A 213 23.28 21.11 2.88
C ILE A 213 24.78 21.40 2.99
N ARG A 214 25.59 20.39 3.33
CA ARG A 214 27.05 20.53 3.41
C ARG A 214 27.64 20.90 2.05
N GLN A 215 27.19 20.25 0.99
CA GLN A 215 27.59 20.58 -0.39
C GLN A 215 27.20 22.01 -0.77
N TYR A 216 25.95 22.43 -0.52
CA TYR A 216 25.48 23.78 -0.78
C TYR A 216 26.36 24.83 -0.09
N LYS A 217 26.68 24.64 1.20
CA LYS A 217 27.56 25.53 1.97
C LYS A 217 28.96 25.65 1.35
N GLY A 218 29.50 24.57 0.79
CA GLY A 218 30.79 24.60 0.10
C GLY A 218 30.73 25.26 -1.29
N GLN A 219 29.59 25.20 -1.98
CA GLN A 219 29.42 25.80 -3.30
C GLN A 219 29.11 27.30 -3.24
N VAL A 220 28.35 27.74 -2.25
CA VAL A 220 27.98 29.16 -2.10
C VAL A 220 29.16 30.07 -1.75
N GLN A 221 30.26 29.50 -1.25
CA GLN A 221 31.53 30.19 -1.06
C GLN A 221 32.25 30.52 -2.37
N LYS A 222 31.76 30.00 -3.50
CA LYS A 222 32.20 30.35 -4.86
C LYS A 222 31.28 31.41 -5.44
N ASP A 223 31.74 32.13 -6.46
CA ASP A 223 30.91 33.10 -7.19
C ASP A 223 29.70 32.40 -7.84
N THR A 224 28.58 32.40 -7.12
CA THR A 224 27.30 31.80 -7.50
C THR A 224 26.25 32.89 -7.70
N THR A 225 25.35 32.69 -8.66
CA THR A 225 24.26 33.63 -8.93
C THR A 225 23.14 33.49 -7.89
N LEU A 226 22.35 34.55 -7.71
CA LEU A 226 21.18 34.52 -6.84
C LEU A 226 20.13 33.48 -7.30
N ASP A 227 19.93 33.36 -8.61
CA ASP A 227 18.97 32.42 -9.20
C ASP A 227 19.35 30.97 -8.90
N TRP A 228 20.63 30.63 -8.99
CA TRP A 228 21.14 29.32 -8.62
C TRP A 228 20.88 29.03 -7.14
N ARG A 229 21.26 29.96 -6.24
CA ARG A 229 21.05 29.80 -4.79
C ARG A 229 19.57 29.58 -4.45
N ARG A 230 18.68 30.34 -5.08
CA ARG A 230 17.23 30.23 -4.88
C ARG A 230 16.71 28.85 -5.31
N ASN A 231 17.14 28.34 -6.46
CA ASN A 231 16.71 27.03 -6.94
C ASN A 231 17.25 25.90 -6.04
N GLU A 232 18.48 26.04 -5.56
CA GLU A 232 19.10 25.06 -4.68
C GLU A 232 18.43 25.03 -3.29
N ILE A 233 18.10 26.20 -2.72
CA ILE A 233 17.30 26.28 -1.49
C ILE A 233 15.93 25.61 -1.66
N LYS A 234 15.26 25.80 -2.80
CA LYS A 234 13.99 25.11 -3.08
C LYS A 234 14.16 23.59 -3.10
N ARG A 235 15.22 23.08 -3.75
CA ARG A 235 15.53 21.65 -3.77
C ARG A 235 15.78 21.09 -2.37
N LEU A 236 16.59 21.79 -1.56
CA LEU A 236 16.87 21.42 -0.16
C LEU A 236 15.59 21.46 0.70
N TYR A 237 14.68 22.39 0.43
CA TYR A 237 13.39 22.45 1.11
C TYR A 237 12.52 21.23 0.78
N GLU A 238 12.47 20.78 -0.48
CA GLU A 238 11.75 19.54 -0.83
C GLU A 238 12.36 18.31 -0.16
N LEU A 239 13.69 18.22 -0.07
CA LEU A 239 14.35 17.16 0.71
C LEU A 239 13.96 17.23 2.19
N LYS A 240 13.90 18.44 2.76
CA LYS A 240 13.48 18.64 4.14
C LYS A 240 12.03 18.24 4.36
N LYS A 241 11.14 18.56 3.41
CA LYS A 241 9.74 18.13 3.43
C LYS A 241 9.65 16.60 3.42
N GLY A 242 10.40 15.94 2.53
CA GLY A 242 10.50 14.47 2.50
C GLY A 242 10.95 13.86 3.82
N VAL A 243 11.95 14.44 4.50
CA VAL A 243 12.32 14.03 5.86
C VAL A 243 11.12 14.16 6.80
N SER A 244 10.49 15.34 6.82
CA SER A 244 9.37 15.65 7.69
C SER A 244 8.17 14.70 7.51
N GLU A 245 7.95 14.18 6.32
CA GLU A 245 6.80 13.32 5.99
C GLU A 245 7.09 11.81 6.12
N SER A 246 8.32 11.42 6.47
CA SER A 246 8.77 10.02 6.48
C SER A 246 7.91 9.10 7.36
N ARG A 247 7.50 9.58 8.55
CA ARG A 247 6.65 8.82 9.47
C ARG A 247 5.17 8.82 9.02
N LEU A 248 4.72 9.91 8.40
CA LEU A 248 3.36 10.03 7.86
C LEU A 248 3.08 9.00 6.77
N LEU A 249 4.07 8.64 5.94
CA LEU A 249 3.94 7.57 4.94
C LEU A 249 3.50 6.24 5.57
N VAL A 250 4.21 5.82 6.63
CA VAL A 250 3.89 4.54 7.32
C VAL A 250 2.56 4.65 8.05
N GLN A 251 2.27 5.79 8.69
CA GLN A 251 0.98 6.03 9.33
C GLN A 251 -0.19 6.01 8.32
N ASN A 252 0.02 6.48 7.10
CA ASN A 252 -1.02 6.42 6.07
C ASN A 252 -1.24 4.99 5.57
N ALA A 253 -0.19 4.17 5.49
CA ALA A 253 -0.33 2.74 5.21
C ALA A 253 -1.12 2.01 6.29
N GLN A 254 -0.84 2.30 7.57
CA GLN A 254 -1.60 1.81 8.72
C GLN A 254 -3.08 2.21 8.62
N LYS A 255 -3.35 3.51 8.41
CA LYS A 255 -4.71 4.04 8.22
C LYS A 255 -5.44 3.34 7.08
N ALA A 256 -4.74 3.06 5.97
CA ALA A 256 -5.32 2.40 4.81
C ALA A 256 -5.69 0.93 5.06
N ILE A 257 -4.83 0.18 5.75
CA ILE A 257 -5.16 -1.19 6.17
C ILE A 257 -6.36 -1.22 7.12
N LEU A 258 -6.43 -0.28 8.06
CA LEU A 258 -7.58 -0.16 8.98
C LEU A 258 -8.86 0.27 8.25
N ALA A 259 -8.76 1.11 7.22
CA ALA A 259 -9.89 1.46 6.37
C ALA A 259 -10.41 0.25 5.58
N VAL A 260 -9.51 -0.60 5.05
CA VAL A 260 -9.89 -1.87 4.41
C VAL A 260 -10.63 -2.79 5.39
N LYS A 261 -10.10 -2.94 6.61
CA LYS A 261 -10.78 -3.69 7.68
C LYS A 261 -12.21 -3.15 7.94
N SER A 262 -12.36 -1.84 8.11
CA SER A 262 -13.66 -1.21 8.38
C SER A 262 -14.64 -1.38 7.22
N ALA A 263 -14.17 -1.21 5.98
CA ALA A 263 -14.99 -1.35 4.79
C ALA A 263 -15.44 -2.80 4.59
N HIS A 264 -14.57 -3.78 4.82
CA HIS A 264 -14.93 -5.20 4.78
C HIS A 264 -16.01 -5.53 5.83
N GLY A 265 -15.85 -5.05 7.07
CA GLY A 265 -16.84 -5.23 8.13
C GLY A 265 -18.21 -4.63 7.81
N THR A 266 -18.22 -3.47 7.16
CA THR A 266 -19.47 -2.82 6.69
C THR A 266 -20.12 -3.65 5.58
N LEU A 267 -19.34 -4.11 4.60
CA LEU A 267 -19.84 -4.99 3.55
C LEU A 267 -20.42 -6.28 4.14
N ALA A 268 -19.71 -6.94 5.04
CA ALA A 268 -20.17 -8.16 5.71
C ALA A 268 -21.49 -7.93 6.49
N SER A 269 -21.59 -6.82 7.23
CA SER A 269 -22.78 -6.47 8.00
C SER A 269 -24.00 -6.22 7.12
N GLU A 270 -23.83 -5.54 5.99
CA GLU A 270 -24.93 -5.26 5.06
C GLU A 270 -25.34 -6.51 4.27
N LEU A 271 -24.38 -7.34 3.85
CA LEU A 271 -24.67 -8.63 3.19
C LEU A 271 -25.43 -9.60 4.11
N LYS A 272 -25.19 -9.59 5.43
CA LYS A 272 -26.00 -10.36 6.40
C LYS A 272 -27.48 -9.97 6.39
N LYS A 273 -27.80 -8.74 5.97
CA LYS A 273 -29.16 -8.20 5.85
C LYS A 273 -29.70 -8.31 4.42
N ASP A 274 -29.06 -9.10 3.55
CA ASP A 274 -29.39 -9.24 2.13
C ASP A 274 -29.29 -7.94 1.32
N LYS A 275 -28.46 -7.00 1.79
CA LYS A 275 -28.18 -5.74 1.09
C LYS A 275 -26.86 -5.84 0.33
N TYR A 276 -26.96 -6.04 -0.98
CA TYR A 276 -25.83 -6.05 -1.91
C TYR A 276 -25.46 -4.65 -2.43
N SER A 277 -26.34 -3.69 -2.18
CA SER A 277 -26.13 -2.27 -2.43
C SER A 277 -26.79 -1.46 -1.31
N SER A 278 -26.05 -0.56 -0.68
CA SER A 278 -26.59 0.35 0.34
C SER A 278 -25.76 1.62 0.44
N GLU A 279 -26.32 2.64 1.10
CA GLU A 279 -25.59 3.88 1.40
C GLU A 279 -24.35 3.61 2.26
N ALA A 280 -24.45 2.68 3.21
CA ALA A 280 -23.32 2.30 4.06
C ALA A 280 -22.16 1.68 3.25
N ILE A 281 -22.47 0.78 2.31
CA ILE A 281 -21.48 0.20 1.40
C ILE A 281 -20.90 1.30 0.50
N ALA A 282 -21.73 2.16 -0.09
CA ALA A 282 -21.28 3.26 -0.93
C ALA A 282 -20.33 4.22 -0.18
N MET A 283 -20.64 4.58 1.06
CA MET A 283 -19.78 5.40 1.91
C MET A 283 -18.46 4.71 2.24
N ALA A 284 -18.48 3.42 2.56
CA ALA A 284 -17.26 2.66 2.84
C ALA A 284 -16.32 2.62 1.61
N ILE A 285 -16.87 2.38 0.42
CA ILE A 285 -16.12 2.44 -0.84
C ILE A 285 -15.62 3.85 -1.13
N GLY A 286 -16.46 4.86 -0.92
CA GLY A 286 -16.10 6.27 -1.08
C GLY A 286 -14.88 6.65 -0.24
N ARG A 287 -14.84 6.21 1.02
CA ARG A 287 -13.68 6.41 1.92
C ARG A 287 -12.42 5.73 1.41
N LEU A 288 -12.51 4.50 0.89
CA LEU A 288 -11.34 3.82 0.30
C LEU A 288 -10.81 4.57 -0.93
N ARG A 289 -11.70 5.03 -1.81
CA ARG A 289 -11.30 5.79 -3.01
C ARG A 289 -10.73 7.16 -2.69
N ASP A 290 -11.31 7.84 -1.71
CA ASP A 290 -10.79 9.12 -1.23
C ASP A 290 -9.38 8.95 -0.67
N LEU A 291 -9.18 7.92 0.16
CA LEU A 291 -7.87 7.58 0.70
C LEU A 291 -6.87 7.17 -0.38
N GLU A 292 -7.28 6.43 -1.40
CA GLU A 292 -6.44 6.07 -2.55
C GLU A 292 -5.98 7.31 -3.30
N LYS A 293 -6.91 8.22 -3.63
CA LYS A 293 -6.65 9.46 -4.38
C LYS A 293 -5.73 10.41 -3.61
N HIS A 294 -5.85 10.41 -2.28
CA HIS A 294 -5.12 11.32 -1.40
C HIS A 294 -4.03 10.62 -0.58
N TYR A 295 -3.61 9.42 -1.00
CA TYR A 295 -2.65 8.60 -0.26
C TYR A 295 -1.30 9.29 -0.03
N ASP A 296 -0.82 10.05 -1.02
CA ASP A 296 0.45 10.76 -0.94
C ASP A 296 0.25 12.24 -0.51
N ASN A 297 -0.96 12.63 -0.10
CA ASN A 297 -1.28 13.98 0.38
C ASN A 297 -1.23 14.05 1.91
N TYR A 298 -0.02 14.25 2.43
CA TYR A 298 0.21 14.32 3.88
C TYR A 298 -0.40 15.54 4.57
N GLU A 299 -0.72 16.60 3.83
CA GLU A 299 -1.44 17.75 4.39
C GLU A 299 -2.86 17.34 4.83
N THR A 300 -3.58 16.58 3.99
CA THR A 300 -4.88 16.02 4.35
C THR A 300 -4.77 15.11 5.58
N LEU A 301 -3.74 14.26 5.64
CA LEU A 301 -3.51 13.41 6.80
C LEU A 301 -3.34 14.25 8.07
N LEU A 302 -2.45 15.26 8.04
CA LEU A 302 -2.18 16.13 9.19
C LEU A 302 -3.42 16.91 9.66
N LEU A 303 -4.28 17.36 8.74
CA LEU A 303 -5.52 18.06 9.07
C LEU A 303 -6.53 17.17 9.82
N GLU A 304 -6.46 15.85 9.61
CA GLU A 304 -7.30 14.88 10.31
C GLU A 304 -6.70 14.41 11.65
N CYS A 305 -5.44 14.78 11.93
CA CYS A 305 -4.75 14.33 13.12
C CYS A 305 -5.20 15.13 14.35
N LYS A 306 -5.59 14.42 15.40
CA LYS A 306 -6.00 15.03 16.68
C LYS A 306 -4.91 15.92 17.27
N LYS A 307 -3.66 15.51 17.09
CA LYS A 307 -2.47 16.24 17.51
C LYS A 307 -1.36 15.98 16.49
N ILE A 308 -0.79 17.06 15.98
CA ILE A 308 0.41 17.01 15.16
C ILE A 308 1.61 17.09 16.09
N GLU A 309 2.44 16.06 16.07
CA GLU A 309 3.70 16.02 16.80
C GLU A 309 4.85 16.24 15.83
N LYS A 310 5.90 16.87 16.35
CA LYS A 310 7.12 17.16 15.61
C LYS A 310 8.31 16.86 16.51
N ASP A 311 9.18 15.95 16.10
CA ASP A 311 10.38 15.63 16.85
C ASP A 311 11.48 16.70 16.69
N ASP A 312 12.61 16.49 17.36
CA ASP A 312 13.79 17.36 17.32
C ASP A 312 14.43 17.44 15.92
N LYS A 313 14.22 16.43 15.08
CA LYS A 313 14.63 16.39 13.67
C LYS A 313 13.59 17.02 12.75
N GLY A 314 12.45 17.44 13.27
CA GLY A 314 11.35 18.02 12.53
C GLY A 314 10.53 17.02 11.71
N ILE A 315 10.58 15.74 12.07
CA ILE A 315 9.73 14.67 11.52
C ILE A 315 8.35 14.82 12.13
N LEU A 316 7.34 14.85 11.26
CA LEU A 316 5.95 14.98 11.62
C LEU A 316 5.34 13.61 11.86
N SER A 317 4.46 13.55 12.86
CA SER A 317 3.61 12.39 13.09
C SER A 317 2.27 12.80 13.65
N CYS A 318 1.30 11.93 13.45
CA CYS A 318 0.02 12.02 14.12
C CYS A 318 0.11 11.31 15.47
N GLY A 319 -0.06 12.07 16.55
CA GLY A 319 -0.05 11.54 17.91
C GLY A 319 -1.42 11.03 18.34
N ASP A 320 -1.44 9.92 19.08
CA ASP A 320 -2.68 9.29 19.58
C ASP A 320 -3.13 9.81 20.95
N LYS A 321 -2.35 10.68 21.61
CA LYS A 321 -2.68 11.23 22.94
C LYS A 321 -2.64 12.76 22.97
N PRO A 322 -3.61 13.43 23.65
CA PRO A 322 -3.34 14.73 24.24
C PRO A 322 -2.12 14.63 25.17
#